data_AF-A0A7W7PIM4-F1
#
_entry.id   AF-A0A7W7PIM4-F1
#
_cell.length_a   1.000
_cell.length_b   1.000
_cell.length_c   1.000
_cell.angle_alpha   90.00
_cell.angle_beta   90.00
_cell.angle_gamma   90.00
#
_symmetry.space_group_name_H-M   'P 1'
#
loop_
_entity.id
_entity.type
_entity.pdbx_description
1 polymer ?
#
loop_
_entity_poly.entity_id
_entity_poly.type
_entity_poly.pdbx_seq_one_letter_code
_entity_poly.pdbx_strand_id
1 'polypeptide(L)'
;MTDRAEPLRRARMRTVVAIFAGVAVLVVAGVWLGRAADRASVVDEAPKTAAAQKARTGQAAQDSVDESVSRELPGVRDCGVGEPVLEPTIINLDCANSGRVASGIQWDDYAADGAAGSGVVQVGGANGAAQKSFPVRLKLFGAKNVDGLMAFTALEVTYTGATPTGRSTEMYSIA
;
A
#
# COMPACT_ATOMS: atom_id res chain seq x y z
N MET A 1 42.19 -0.67 -59.08
CA MET A 1 40.80 -0.56 -59.56
C MET A 1 39.92 -0.57 -58.30
N THR A 2 39.65 0.55 -57.62
CA THR A 2 38.57 1.55 -57.90
C THR A 2 37.27 0.86 -58.33
N ASP A 3 36.08 1.04 -57.74
CA ASP A 3 35.53 2.17 -56.98
C ASP A 3 34.15 1.77 -56.36
N ARG A 4 33.70 2.53 -55.34
CA ARG A 4 32.30 2.85 -54.89
C ARG A 4 31.30 1.72 -54.55
N ALA A 5 30.45 1.80 -53.51
CA ALA A 5 30.11 2.84 -52.54
C ALA A 5 29.30 2.24 -51.35
N GLU A 6 29.59 2.64 -50.12
CA GLU A 6 28.57 2.84 -49.06
C GLU A 6 28.13 4.33 -49.07
N PRO A 7 27.23 4.88 -48.22
CA PRO A 7 26.25 4.31 -47.26
C PRO A 7 24.88 5.04 -47.29
N LEU A 8 23.74 4.32 -47.31
CA LEU A 8 22.41 4.95 -47.13
C LEU A 8 21.54 4.17 -46.16
N ARG A 9 21.82 4.32 -44.86
CA ARG A 9 20.81 4.19 -43.79
C ARG A 9 21.24 4.80 -42.45
N ARG A 10 22.17 5.77 -42.47
CA ARG A 10 22.57 6.61 -41.32
C ARG A 10 21.65 7.83 -41.10
N ALA A 11 20.47 7.84 -41.72
CA ALA A 11 19.56 8.98 -41.81
C ALA A 11 18.21 8.76 -41.10
N ARG A 12 18.19 8.04 -39.97
CA ARG A 12 17.00 7.92 -39.10
C ARG A 12 17.30 8.19 -37.62
N MET A 13 18.44 8.82 -37.34
CA MET A 13 18.81 9.43 -36.07
C MET A 13 19.01 10.93 -36.34
N ARG A 14 17.93 11.72 -36.39
CA ARG A 14 17.88 13.20 -36.33
C ARG A 14 16.56 13.70 -36.92
N THR A 15 15.44 13.36 -36.29
CA THR A 15 14.24 14.21 -36.42
C THR A 15 13.35 14.01 -35.21
N VAL A 16 13.09 15.11 -34.52
CA VAL A 16 12.07 15.30 -33.47
C VAL A 16 12.46 14.85 -32.05
N VAL A 17 13.63 15.33 -31.60
CA VAL A 17 13.89 15.77 -30.21
C VAL A 17 13.16 17.11 -29.94
N ALA A 18 11.92 17.28 -30.43
CA ALA A 18 11.23 18.57 -30.47
C ALA A 18 9.75 18.50 -30.02
N ILE A 19 9.41 17.58 -29.11
CA ILE A 19 8.10 17.56 -28.43
C ILE A 19 8.25 17.75 -26.90
N PHE A 20 9.48 17.84 -26.38
CA PHE A 20 9.76 17.94 -24.94
C PHE A 20 9.80 19.36 -24.34
N ALA A 21 9.35 20.40 -25.05
CA ALA A 21 9.42 21.80 -24.57
C ALA A 21 8.07 22.53 -24.43
N GLY A 22 6.93 21.83 -24.59
CA GLY A 22 5.59 22.47 -24.55
C GLY A 22 4.72 22.18 -23.31
N VAL A 23 5.08 21.20 -22.47
CA VAL A 23 4.17 20.70 -21.40
C VAL A 23 4.68 21.03 -19.98
N ALA A 24 5.67 21.90 -19.85
CA ALA A 24 6.28 22.25 -18.56
C ALA A 24 5.78 23.57 -17.94
N VAL A 25 4.70 24.20 -18.44
CA VAL A 25 4.25 25.53 -17.95
C VAL A 25 2.80 25.57 -17.44
N LEU A 26 2.03 24.47 -17.44
CA LEU A 26 0.58 24.50 -17.13
C LEU A 26 0.08 23.53 -16.05
N VAL A 27 0.89 23.16 -15.05
CA VAL A 27 0.38 22.43 -13.85
C VAL A 27 0.90 22.99 -12.51
N VAL A 28 1.53 24.18 -12.51
CA VAL A 28 1.91 24.87 -11.26
C VAL A 28 0.78 25.77 -10.71
N ALA A 29 -0.34 25.92 -11.44
CA ALA A 29 -1.41 26.85 -11.07
C ALA A 29 -2.63 26.21 -10.36
N GLY A 30 -2.54 24.95 -9.90
CA GLY A 30 -3.71 24.22 -9.38
C GLY A 30 -3.93 24.29 -7.86
N VAL A 31 -3.00 24.83 -7.07
CA VAL A 31 -3.01 24.63 -5.60
C VAL A 31 -3.49 25.85 -4.80
N TRP A 32 -3.84 26.98 -5.42
CA TRP A 32 -4.22 28.17 -4.66
C TRP A 32 -5.32 28.99 -5.36
N LEU A 33 -6.57 28.52 -5.38
CA LEU A 33 -7.75 29.37 -5.65
C LEU A 33 -9.09 28.79 -5.15
N GLY A 34 -9.05 27.99 -4.08
CA GLY A 34 -10.22 27.49 -3.37
C GLY A 34 -10.53 28.28 -2.09
N ARG A 35 -10.58 29.62 -2.15
CA ARG A 35 -10.98 30.44 -0.99
C ARG A 35 -11.66 31.75 -1.44
N ALA A 36 -12.80 31.64 -2.12
CA ALA A 36 -13.72 32.76 -2.34
C ALA A 36 -15.06 32.27 -2.92
N ALA A 37 -15.83 31.50 -2.14
CA ALA A 37 -17.27 31.32 -2.39
C ALA A 37 -18.04 31.57 -1.09
N ASP A 38 -17.72 32.68 -0.43
CA ASP A 38 -18.50 33.23 0.68
C ASP A 38 -18.99 34.63 0.25
N ARG A 39 -19.97 34.66 -0.66
CA ARG A 39 -20.82 35.83 -0.92
C ARG A 39 -22.16 35.38 -1.49
N ALA A 40 -23.03 34.89 -0.61
CA ALA A 40 -24.46 34.92 -0.83
C ALA A 40 -25.18 35.05 0.51
N SER A 41 -25.12 36.24 1.09
CA SER A 41 -26.21 36.68 1.95
C SER A 41 -26.30 38.20 1.85
N VAL A 42 -27.21 38.61 0.97
CA VAL A 42 -27.67 39.98 0.82
C VAL A 42 -28.29 40.38 2.15
N VAL A 43 -27.81 41.50 2.68
CA VAL A 43 -28.33 42.19 3.84
C VAL A 43 -29.82 42.48 3.59
N ASP A 44 -30.70 41.83 4.35
CA ASP A 44 -32.03 42.37 4.62
C ASP A 44 -31.98 42.96 6.03
N GLU A 45 -32.05 44.28 6.09
CA GLU A 45 -31.97 45.07 7.30
C GLU A 45 -33.39 45.23 7.84
N ALA A 46 -33.73 44.49 8.90
CA ALA A 46 -34.92 44.74 9.70
C ALA A 46 -34.61 44.64 11.21
N PRO A 47 -35.15 45.55 12.03
CA PRO A 47 -34.54 45.93 13.31
C PRO A 47 -34.83 44.95 14.47
N LYS A 48 -33.80 44.83 15.31
CA LYS A 48 -33.74 44.32 16.70
C LYS A 48 -35.09 43.97 17.37
N THR A 49 -35.24 42.69 17.69
CA THR A 49 -35.89 42.27 18.95
C THR A 49 -34.96 41.32 19.72
N ALA A 50 -34.78 41.59 21.01
CA ALA A 50 -33.77 41.03 21.90
C ALA A 50 -34.01 39.57 22.34
N ALA A 51 -34.61 38.73 21.49
CA ALA A 51 -35.06 37.38 21.88
C ALA A 51 -34.13 36.24 21.39
N ALA A 52 -33.11 36.52 20.57
CA ALA A 52 -32.26 35.48 19.95
C ALA A 52 -30.88 35.28 20.63
N GLN A 53 -30.67 35.79 21.85
CA GLN A 53 -29.42 35.58 22.60
C GLN A 53 -29.42 34.32 23.49
N LYS A 54 -30.50 33.51 23.51
CA LYS A 54 -30.59 32.27 24.32
C LYS A 54 -30.18 30.98 23.59
N ALA A 55 -29.52 31.07 22.43
CA ALA A 55 -29.05 29.89 21.68
C ALA A 55 -27.53 29.86 21.41
N ARG A 56 -26.76 30.83 21.93
CA ARG A 56 -25.28 30.88 21.77
C ARG A 56 -24.51 30.70 23.08
N THR A 57 -25.14 30.13 24.08
CA THR A 57 -24.48 29.67 25.32
C THR A 57 -24.49 28.16 25.34
N GLY A 58 -23.77 27.59 24.37
CA GLY A 58 -23.51 26.16 24.24
C GLY A 58 -22.11 26.00 23.67
N GLN A 59 -21.11 26.12 24.55
CA GLN A 59 -19.88 25.30 24.54
C GLN A 59 -19.24 25.07 23.15
N ALA A 60 -18.23 25.82 22.70
CA ALA A 60 -16.89 25.88 23.27
C ALA A 60 -16.48 24.56 23.96
N ALA A 61 -15.96 23.62 23.15
CA ALA A 61 -14.93 22.61 23.45
C ALA A 61 -15.19 21.29 22.69
N GLN A 62 -14.93 21.30 21.38
CA GLN A 62 -14.43 20.16 20.61
C GLN A 62 -13.60 20.78 19.48
N ASP A 63 -12.46 21.40 19.76
CA ASP A 63 -11.17 20.69 19.67
C ASP A 63 -11.34 19.17 19.75
N SER A 64 -11.87 18.59 18.68
CA SER A 64 -11.42 17.28 18.26
C SER A 64 -9.94 17.44 17.94
N VAL A 65 -9.13 17.25 18.97
CA VAL A 65 -7.73 16.90 18.82
C VAL A 65 -7.77 15.73 17.83
N ASP A 66 -7.39 16.01 16.59
CA ASP A 66 -6.95 15.01 15.64
C ASP A 66 -5.61 14.49 16.20
N GLU A 67 -5.68 13.88 17.38
CA GLU A 67 -4.68 12.94 17.84
C GLU A 67 -5.03 11.64 17.13
N SER A 68 -4.83 11.68 15.81
CA SER A 68 -4.23 10.55 15.13
C SER A 68 -2.88 10.32 15.83
N VAL A 69 -2.95 9.65 17.01
CA VAL A 69 -1.91 8.72 17.39
C VAL A 69 -1.72 7.91 16.13
N SER A 70 -0.67 8.21 15.36
CA SER A 70 -0.28 7.43 14.20
C SER A 70 -0.08 6.05 14.77
N ARG A 71 -1.11 5.20 14.68
CA ARG A 71 -1.04 3.84 15.20
C ARG A 71 0.04 3.20 14.37
N GLU A 72 1.17 2.95 15.01
CA GLU A 72 2.30 2.31 14.37
C GLU A 72 1.79 0.99 13.78
N LEU A 73 1.88 0.87 12.46
CA LEU A 73 1.39 -0.30 11.75
C LEU A 73 2.32 -1.47 12.08
N PRO A 74 1.78 -2.65 12.45
CA PRO A 74 2.60 -3.82 12.68
C PRO A 74 3.23 -4.29 11.37
N GLY A 75 4.53 -4.58 11.38
CA GLY A 75 5.18 -5.23 10.25
C GLY A 75 5.16 -6.75 10.34
N VAL A 76 5.79 -7.41 9.38
CA VAL A 76 6.07 -8.86 9.41
C VAL A 76 7.56 -9.06 9.63
N ARG A 77 7.92 -9.91 10.59
CA ARG A 77 9.30 -10.39 10.74
C ARG A 77 9.44 -11.68 9.95
N ASP A 78 10.48 -11.77 9.15
CA ASP A 78 10.73 -13.01 8.44
C ASP A 78 11.38 -13.99 9.41
N CYS A 79 10.64 -15.04 9.80
CA CYS A 79 11.08 -16.04 10.77
C CYS A 79 11.51 -15.49 12.13
N GLY A 80 10.88 -14.39 12.58
CA GLY A 80 11.20 -13.74 13.86
C GLY A 80 12.55 -13.02 13.88
N VAL A 81 13.24 -12.88 12.75
CA VAL A 81 14.55 -12.22 12.66
C VAL A 81 14.42 -10.86 11.97
N GLY A 82 15.25 -9.90 12.40
CA GLY A 82 15.33 -8.58 11.80
C GLY A 82 14.20 -7.64 12.24
N GLU A 83 14.13 -6.49 11.56
CA GLU A 83 13.10 -5.46 11.77
C GLU A 83 11.79 -5.87 11.06
N PRO A 84 10.61 -5.58 11.63
CA PRO A 84 9.34 -5.82 10.96
C PRO A 84 9.21 -5.00 9.67
N VAL A 85 8.89 -5.67 8.57
CA VAL A 85 8.70 -5.04 7.27
C VAL A 85 7.21 -4.79 7.04
N LEU A 86 6.85 -3.55 6.68
CA LEU A 86 5.50 -3.20 6.24
C LEU A 86 5.25 -3.73 4.83
N GLU A 87 4.06 -4.29 4.62
CA GLU A 87 3.60 -4.77 3.31
C GLU A 87 4.64 -5.63 2.54
N PRO A 88 5.21 -6.69 3.15
CA PRO A 88 6.21 -7.51 2.47
C PRO A 88 5.60 -8.22 1.26
N THR A 89 6.37 -8.34 0.18
CA THR A 89 5.97 -9.08 -1.03
C THR A 89 6.36 -10.56 -0.98
N ILE A 90 7.18 -10.94 0.02
CA ILE A 90 7.71 -12.28 0.25
C ILE A 90 7.70 -12.56 1.76
N ILE A 91 7.22 -13.74 2.18
CA ILE A 91 7.25 -14.22 3.57
C ILE A 91 7.70 -15.69 3.56
N ASN A 92 8.75 -16.04 4.30
CA ASN A 92 9.11 -17.44 4.46
C ASN A 92 8.15 -18.12 5.44
N LEU A 93 7.56 -19.24 5.01
CA LEU A 93 6.58 -20.00 5.81
C LEU A 93 7.24 -21.15 6.57
N ASP A 94 8.39 -21.62 6.09
CA ASP A 94 9.20 -22.66 6.74
C ASP A 94 10.56 -22.11 7.11
N CYS A 95 10.73 -21.76 8.38
CA CYS A 95 11.94 -21.13 8.89
C CYS A 95 13.12 -22.08 9.06
N ALA A 96 12.92 -23.40 8.99
CA ALA A 96 14.00 -24.35 9.15
C ALA A 96 14.86 -24.49 7.90
N ASN A 97 14.25 -24.35 6.71
CA ASN A 97 14.91 -24.63 5.44
C ASN A 97 14.42 -23.79 4.25
N SER A 98 13.50 -22.84 4.46
CA SER A 98 12.87 -22.04 3.39
C SER A 98 12.21 -22.88 2.28
N GLY A 99 11.82 -24.12 2.59
CA GLY A 99 11.19 -25.04 1.65
C GLY A 99 9.78 -24.61 1.24
N ARG A 100 9.19 -23.62 1.94
CA ARG A 100 7.91 -22.99 1.62
C ARG A 100 7.99 -21.48 1.78
N VAL A 101 7.58 -20.78 0.74
CA VAL A 101 7.65 -19.31 0.66
C VAL A 101 6.36 -18.77 0.07
N ALA A 102 5.72 -17.82 0.74
CA ALA A 102 4.68 -16.99 0.13
C ALA A 102 5.35 -15.84 -0.62
N SER A 103 4.96 -15.62 -1.86
CA SER A 103 5.63 -14.67 -2.76
C SER A 103 4.64 -13.98 -3.69
N GLY A 104 5.07 -12.86 -4.28
CA GLY A 104 4.22 -12.05 -5.15
C GLY A 104 2.99 -11.53 -4.39
N ILE A 105 3.16 -11.25 -3.10
CA ILE A 105 2.07 -10.85 -2.23
C ILE A 105 1.61 -9.44 -2.62
N GLN A 106 0.30 -9.29 -2.77
CA GLN A 106 -0.39 -8.03 -2.98
C GLN A 106 -1.38 -7.85 -1.83
N TRP A 107 -1.20 -6.77 -1.07
CA TRP A 107 -2.07 -6.42 0.05
C TRP A 107 -3.28 -5.64 -0.47
N ASP A 108 -4.47 -6.14 -0.15
CA ASP A 108 -5.73 -5.46 -0.42
C ASP A 108 -6.05 -4.43 0.69
N ASP A 109 -5.69 -4.78 1.92
CA ASP A 109 -5.88 -3.98 3.13
C ASP A 109 -4.72 -4.25 4.11
N TYR A 110 -4.25 -3.19 4.78
CA TYR A 110 -3.16 -3.27 5.76
C TYR A 110 -3.41 -2.28 6.91
N ALA A 111 -3.86 -2.80 8.05
CA ALA A 111 -4.29 -2.03 9.20
C ALA A 111 -3.59 -2.49 10.49
N ALA A 112 -3.84 -1.80 11.61
CA ALA A 112 -3.16 -2.09 12.87
C ALA A 112 -3.59 -3.43 13.52
N ASP A 113 -4.79 -3.92 13.22
CA ASP A 113 -5.38 -5.15 13.75
C ASP A 113 -5.22 -6.36 12.83
N GLY A 114 -4.94 -6.11 11.55
CA GLY A 114 -4.68 -7.16 10.57
C GLY A 114 -4.34 -6.62 9.18
N ALA A 115 -3.91 -7.53 8.31
CA ALA A 115 -3.75 -7.24 6.90
C ALA A 115 -4.29 -8.41 6.08
N ALA A 116 -4.87 -8.12 4.92
CA ALA A 116 -5.41 -9.10 4.01
C ALA A 116 -4.82 -8.92 2.61
N GLY A 117 -4.47 -10.03 1.96
CA GLY A 117 -3.86 -9.99 0.65
C GLY A 117 -4.00 -11.27 -0.14
N SER A 118 -3.37 -11.30 -1.29
CA SER A 118 -3.30 -12.47 -2.16
C SER A 118 -1.87 -12.70 -2.66
N GLY A 119 -1.56 -13.92 -3.04
CA GLY A 119 -0.24 -14.27 -3.52
C GLY A 119 -0.13 -15.73 -3.93
N VAL A 120 1.11 -16.23 -3.97
CA VAL A 120 1.41 -17.60 -4.34
C VAL A 120 2.34 -18.24 -3.33
N VAL A 121 1.96 -19.41 -2.81
CA VAL A 121 2.87 -20.26 -2.03
C VAL A 121 3.67 -21.14 -2.99
N GLN A 122 4.97 -20.99 -2.92
CA GLN A 122 5.94 -21.84 -3.61
C GLN A 122 6.42 -22.92 -2.65
N VAL A 123 6.37 -24.18 -3.10
CA VAL A 123 6.84 -25.34 -2.36
C VAL A 123 8.02 -25.95 -3.11
N GLY A 124 9.15 -26.09 -2.41
CA GLY A 124 10.35 -26.74 -2.92
C GLY A 124 10.08 -28.17 -3.38
N GLY A 125 10.62 -28.54 -4.55
CA GLY A 125 10.59 -29.91 -5.02
C GLY A 125 11.65 -30.76 -4.33
N ALA A 126 11.31 -31.97 -3.90
CA ALA A 126 12.29 -32.92 -3.38
C ALA A 126 13.21 -33.44 -4.52
N ASN A 127 14.48 -33.70 -4.21
CA ASN A 127 15.44 -34.37 -5.10
C ASN A 127 15.60 -33.74 -6.50
N GLY A 128 15.61 -32.39 -6.58
CA GLY A 128 15.77 -31.67 -7.84
C GLY A 128 14.50 -31.57 -8.69
N ALA A 129 13.34 -31.97 -8.15
CA ALA A 129 12.06 -31.71 -8.79
C ALA A 129 11.76 -30.21 -8.88
N ALA A 130 10.99 -29.82 -9.90
CA ALA A 130 10.55 -28.45 -10.08
C ALA A 130 9.69 -27.97 -8.89
N GLN A 131 9.84 -26.70 -8.54
CA GLN A 131 8.99 -26.05 -7.54
C GLN A 131 7.52 -26.06 -7.99
N LYS A 132 6.61 -26.19 -7.03
CA LYS A 132 5.17 -26.08 -7.27
C LYS A 132 4.64 -24.80 -6.68
N SER A 133 3.65 -24.21 -7.36
CA SER A 133 3.05 -22.93 -7.02
C SER A 133 1.56 -23.09 -6.77
N PHE A 134 1.06 -22.52 -5.68
CA PHE A 134 -0.34 -22.62 -5.27
C PHE A 134 -0.90 -21.22 -4.96
N PRO A 135 -1.99 -20.79 -5.62
CA PRO A 135 -2.59 -19.48 -5.36
C PRO A 135 -3.27 -19.45 -3.98
N VAL A 136 -3.11 -18.35 -3.26
CA VAL A 136 -3.60 -18.19 -1.88
C VAL A 136 -4.18 -16.81 -1.60
N ARG A 137 -5.04 -16.75 -0.59
CA ARG A 137 -5.38 -15.55 0.20
C ARG A 137 -4.60 -15.59 1.50
N LEU A 138 -4.06 -14.46 1.91
CA LEU A 138 -3.29 -14.30 3.13
C LEU A 138 -4.02 -13.40 4.10
N LYS A 139 -3.94 -13.71 5.39
CA LYS A 139 -4.41 -12.85 6.46
C LYS A 139 -3.39 -12.80 7.60
N LEU A 140 -2.82 -11.61 7.84
CA LEU A 140 -1.98 -11.32 8.99
C LEU A 140 -2.84 -10.85 10.15
N PHE A 141 -2.51 -11.29 11.36
CA PHE A 141 -3.18 -10.85 12.57
C PHE A 141 -2.34 -11.12 13.82
N GLY A 142 -2.89 -10.77 14.97
CA GLY A 142 -2.22 -10.95 16.26
C GLY A 142 -1.05 -9.98 16.40
N ALA A 143 -1.30 -8.70 16.13
CA ALA A 143 -0.34 -7.62 16.34
C ALA A 143 0.13 -7.59 17.80
N LYS A 144 1.45 -7.59 18.01
CA LYS A 144 2.09 -7.49 19.33
C LYS A 144 3.37 -6.68 19.23
N ASN A 145 3.79 -6.11 20.35
CA ASN A 145 5.12 -5.54 20.48
C ASN A 145 6.13 -6.68 20.69
N VAL A 146 7.10 -6.81 19.78
CA VAL A 146 8.19 -7.79 19.82
C VAL A 146 9.49 -7.01 19.70
N ASP A 147 10.37 -7.14 20.70
CA ASP A 147 11.64 -6.39 20.77
C ASP A 147 11.48 -4.86 20.65
N GLY A 148 10.37 -4.31 21.13
CA GLY A 148 10.07 -2.87 21.07
C GLY A 148 9.34 -2.43 19.80
N LEU A 149 9.19 -3.31 18.80
CA LEU A 149 8.59 -2.99 17.50
C LEU A 149 7.25 -3.72 17.32
N MET A 150 6.28 -3.07 16.67
CA MET A 150 4.99 -3.69 16.37
C MET A 150 5.13 -4.71 15.23
N ALA A 151 4.70 -5.94 15.47
CA ALA A 151 4.72 -7.01 14.48
C ALA A 151 3.46 -7.89 14.54
N PHE A 152 3.01 -8.37 13.38
CA PHE A 152 2.06 -9.46 13.31
C PHE A 152 2.72 -10.78 13.70
N THR A 153 2.04 -11.56 14.52
CA THR A 153 2.58 -12.82 15.05
C THR A 153 1.96 -14.06 14.41
N ALA A 154 0.83 -13.92 13.72
CA ALA A 154 0.14 -15.01 13.06
C ALA A 154 -0.16 -14.67 11.59
N LEU A 155 -0.05 -15.70 10.76
CA LEU A 155 -0.41 -15.69 9.35
C LEU A 155 -1.34 -16.87 9.04
N GLU A 156 -2.52 -16.57 8.53
CA GLU A 156 -3.40 -17.55 7.90
C GLU A 156 -3.19 -17.54 6.39
N VAL A 157 -3.03 -18.74 5.83
CA VAL A 157 -2.91 -18.98 4.39
C VAL A 157 -4.09 -19.84 3.96
N THR A 158 -4.95 -19.29 3.10
CA THR A 158 -6.09 -20.01 2.53
C THR A 158 -5.88 -20.22 1.04
N TYR A 159 -5.76 -21.47 0.62
CA TYR A 159 -5.57 -21.88 -0.77
C TYR A 159 -6.87 -21.73 -1.57
N THR A 160 -6.80 -21.09 -2.73
CA THR A 160 -7.97 -20.82 -3.58
C THR A 160 -8.16 -21.82 -4.72
N GLY A 161 -7.30 -22.85 -4.79
CA GLY A 161 -7.32 -23.86 -5.83
C GLY A 161 -6.70 -25.17 -5.36
N ALA A 162 -5.82 -25.74 -6.18
CA ALA A 162 -5.04 -26.92 -5.78
C ALA A 162 -4.26 -26.64 -4.49
N THR A 163 -4.10 -27.67 -3.66
CA THR A 163 -3.44 -27.55 -2.35
C THR A 163 -2.26 -28.51 -2.27
N PRO A 164 -1.19 -28.14 -1.55
CA PRO A 164 -0.02 -29.00 -1.42
C PRO A 164 -0.27 -30.22 -0.54
N THR A 165 -1.13 -30.09 0.48
CA THR A 165 -1.33 -31.09 1.55
C THR A 165 -2.77 -31.63 1.62
N GLY A 166 -3.65 -31.24 0.69
CA GLY A 166 -5.08 -31.54 0.75
C GLY A 166 -5.88 -30.62 1.70
N ARG A 167 -5.20 -29.74 2.45
CA ARG A 167 -5.84 -28.74 3.33
C ARG A 167 -6.04 -27.42 2.59
N SER A 168 -7.21 -26.83 2.75
CA SER A 168 -7.53 -25.52 2.17
C SER A 168 -6.98 -24.35 2.98
N THR A 169 -6.67 -24.54 4.25
CA THR A 169 -6.21 -23.48 5.16
C THR A 169 -5.09 -23.98 6.06
N GLU A 170 -4.07 -23.15 6.23
CA GLU A 170 -2.91 -23.41 7.07
C GLU A 170 -2.60 -22.16 7.93
N MET A 171 -2.14 -22.40 9.16
CA MET A 171 -1.83 -21.36 10.15
C MET A 171 -0.33 -21.39 10.46
N TYR A 172 0.30 -20.22 10.44
CA TYR A 172 1.74 -20.03 10.67
C TYR A 172 1.98 -19.02 11.80
N SER A 173 3.00 -19.30 12.63
CA SER A 173 3.55 -18.34 13.61
C SER A 173 4.77 -17.68 12.97
N ILE A 174 4.81 -16.35 12.93
CA ILE A 174 5.77 -15.59 12.11
C ILE A 174 6.59 -14.54 12.90
N ALA A 175 6.43 -14.46 14.23
CA ALA A 175 7.21 -13.54 15.07
C ALA A 175 7.92 -14.26 16.21
#